data_AF-A0A940ZS73-F1
#
_entry.id   AF-A0A940ZS73-F1
#
_cell.length_a   1.000
_cell.length_b   1.000
_cell.length_c   1.000
_cell.angle_alpha   90.00
_cell.angle_beta   90.00
_cell.angle_gamma   90.00
#
_symmetry.space_group_name_H-M   'P 1'
#
loop_
_entity.id
_entity.type
_entity.pdbx_description
1 polymer ?
#
loop_
_entity_poly.entity_id
_entity_poly.type
_entity_poly.pdbx_seq_one_letter_code
_entity_poly.pdbx_strand_id
1 'polypeptide(L)'
;MDILRKAIFFGLGAIAMTQEKAESIVDELIKKGEVASTERYKTIDKLLKEADKQQKEFQDKVNDTVQKTIANMGLPTKKDWDDMRETLKRIEMRLTTTERKETGG
;
A
#
# COMPACT_ATOMS: atom_id res chain seq x y z
N MET A 1 6.71 -21.58 24.77
CA MET A 1 5.70 -21.54 23.69
C MET A 1 5.74 -20.25 22.85
N ASP A 2 6.18 -19.11 23.38
CA ASP A 2 6.26 -17.86 22.59
C ASP A 2 7.39 -17.78 21.57
N ILE A 3 8.49 -18.51 21.79
CA ILE A 3 9.68 -18.45 20.93
C ILE A 3 9.39 -19.03 19.54
N LEU A 4 8.50 -20.02 19.42
CA LEU A 4 8.14 -20.59 18.12
C LEU A 4 7.20 -19.64 17.34
N ARG A 5 6.21 -19.03 18.01
CA ARG A 5 5.39 -17.97 17.40
C ARG A 5 6.27 -16.80 16.96
N LYS A 6 7.16 -16.33 17.83
CA LYS A 6 8.13 -15.28 17.51
C LYS A 6 9.07 -15.70 16.38
N ALA A 7 9.62 -16.91 16.37
CA ALA A 7 10.51 -17.36 15.29
C ALA A 7 9.78 -17.48 13.94
N ILE A 8 8.50 -17.84 13.93
CA ILE A 8 7.66 -17.78 12.73
C ILE A 8 7.49 -16.31 12.29
N PHE A 9 7.17 -15.41 13.20
CA PHE A 9 7.05 -13.96 12.90
C PHE A 9 8.38 -13.32 12.47
N PHE A 10 9.53 -13.75 13.01
CA PHE A 10 10.85 -13.23 12.70
C PHE A 10 11.49 -13.90 11.46
N GLY A 11 11.15 -15.15 11.15
CA GLY A 11 11.55 -15.85 9.92
C GLY A 11 10.67 -15.54 8.69
N LEU A 12 9.53 -14.88 8.91
CA LEU A 12 8.62 -14.38 7.86
C LEU A 12 8.80 -12.89 7.56
N GLY A 13 9.64 -12.17 8.30
CA GLY A 13 9.75 -10.71 8.24
C GLY A 13 10.15 -10.13 6.88
N ALA A 14 10.57 -10.95 5.92
CA ALA A 14 10.87 -10.56 4.54
C ALA A 14 10.28 -11.49 3.48
N ILE A 15 9.52 -12.54 3.84
CA ILE A 15 9.00 -13.54 2.89
C ILE A 15 7.48 -13.43 2.87
N ALA A 16 6.92 -13.05 1.71
CA ALA A 16 5.48 -13.03 1.48
C ALA A 16 4.83 -14.37 1.89
N MET A 17 3.63 -14.32 2.47
CA MET A 17 2.86 -15.53 2.74
C MET A 17 2.53 -16.23 1.42
N THR A 18 3.08 -17.43 1.20
CA THR A 18 2.77 -18.24 0.02
C THR A 18 1.76 -19.33 0.37
N GLN A 19 1.11 -19.89 -0.65
CA GLN A 19 0.19 -21.01 -0.46
C GLN A 19 0.86 -22.20 0.23
N GLU A 20 2.05 -22.60 -0.23
CA GLU A 20 2.82 -23.71 0.37
C GLU A 20 3.13 -23.48 1.85
N LYS A 21 3.44 -22.23 2.22
CA LYS A 21 3.74 -21.89 3.62
C LYS A 21 2.49 -21.86 4.48
N ALA A 22 1.38 -21.36 3.95
CA ALA A 22 0.08 -21.40 4.62
C ALA A 22 -0.37 -22.86 4.84
N GLU A 23 -0.21 -23.73 3.84
CA GLU A 23 -0.48 -25.17 3.94
C GLU A 23 0.37 -25.82 5.03
N SER A 24 1.68 -25.58 5.05
CA SER A 24 2.58 -26.12 6.08
C SER A 24 2.19 -25.67 7.49
N ILE A 25 1.82 -24.41 7.67
CA ILE A 25 1.40 -23.88 8.98
C ILE A 25 0.10 -24.55 9.41
N VAL A 26 -0.89 -24.66 8.53
CA VAL A 26 -2.18 -25.28 8.84
C VAL A 26 -2.01 -26.76 9.13
N ASP A 27 -1.13 -27.46 8.42
CA ASP A 27 -0.84 -28.87 8.68
C ASP A 27 -0.21 -29.11 10.05
N GLU A 28 0.67 -28.21 10.49
CA GLU A 28 1.18 -28.25 11.87
C GLU A 28 0.08 -28.00 12.91
N LEU A 29 -0.82 -27.06 12.65
CA LEU A 29 -1.93 -26.76 13.55
C LEU A 29 -2.90 -27.94 13.66
N ILE A 30 -3.16 -28.64 12.55
CA ILE A 30 -3.97 -29.87 12.55
C ILE A 30 -3.26 -30.97 13.34
N LYS A 31 -1.96 -31.20 13.13
CA LYS A 31 -1.18 -32.18 13.88
C LYS A 31 -1.18 -31.92 15.39
N LYS A 32 -1.20 -30.65 15.79
CA LYS A 32 -1.28 -30.21 17.19
C LYS A 32 -2.71 -30.26 17.76
N GLY A 33 -3.72 -30.57 16.94
CA GLY A 33 -5.12 -30.57 17.34
C GLY A 33 -5.71 -29.16 17.52
N GLU A 34 -5.01 -28.12 17.08
CA GLU A 34 -5.46 -26.72 17.18
C GLU A 34 -6.47 -26.34 16.08
N VAL A 35 -6.46 -27.07 14.96
CA VAL A 35 -7.38 -26.89 13.83
C VAL A 35 -7.97 -28.24 13.44
N ALA A 36 -9.28 -28.30 13.19
CA ALA A 36 -9.91 -29.51 12.69
C ALA A 36 -9.48 -29.79 11.25
N SER A 37 -9.17 -31.06 10.92
CA SER A 37 -8.78 -31.45 9.56
C SER A 37 -9.82 -31.07 8.49
N THR A 38 -11.10 -31.05 8.86
CA THR A 38 -12.21 -30.62 8.00
C THR A 38 -12.17 -29.13 7.64
N GLU A 39 -11.48 -28.32 8.43
CA GLU A 39 -11.36 -26.87 8.23
C GLU A 39 -10.06 -26.46 7.52
N ARG A 40 -9.21 -27.43 7.11
CA ARG A 40 -7.90 -27.17 6.49
C ARG A 40 -7.95 -26.09 5.41
N TYR A 41 -8.76 -26.30 4.38
CA TYR A 41 -8.85 -25.39 3.23
C TYR A 41 -9.36 -24.00 3.62
N LYS A 42 -10.36 -23.93 4.51
CA LYS A 42 -10.92 -22.67 4.98
C LYS A 42 -9.89 -21.85 5.76
N THR A 43 -9.07 -22.52 6.57
CA THR A 43 -8.02 -21.86 7.36
C THR A 43 -6.87 -21.38 6.47
N ILE A 44 -6.48 -22.16 5.45
CA ILE A 44 -5.49 -21.73 4.45
C ILE A 44 -5.98 -20.47 3.72
N ASP A 45 -7.20 -20.51 3.16
CA ASP A 45 -7.79 -19.37 2.44
C ASP A 45 -7.87 -18.12 3.32
N LYS A 46 -8.26 -18.28 4.59
CA LYS A 46 -8.31 -17.18 5.56
C LYS A 46 -6.92 -16.58 5.82
N LEU A 47 -5.89 -17.41 5.99
CA LEU A 47 -4.52 -16.94 6.21
C LEU A 47 -3.97 -16.16 5.01
N LEU A 48 -4.22 -16.65 3.80
CA LEU A 48 -3.79 -15.99 2.57
C LEU A 48 -4.49 -14.64 2.38
N LYS A 49 -5.83 -14.60 2.54
CA LYS A 49 -6.60 -13.35 2.45
C LYS A 49 -6.17 -12.31 3.49
N GLU A 50 -5.92 -12.76 4.72
CA GLU A 50 -5.46 -11.87 5.78
C GLU A 50 -4.06 -11.32 5.48
N ALA A 51 -3.18 -12.15 4.91
CA ALA A 51 -1.85 -11.72 4.48
C ALA A 51 -1.93 -10.67 3.36
N ASP A 52 -2.75 -10.89 2.33
CA ASP A 52 -2.95 -9.93 1.23
C ASP A 52 -3.47 -8.58 1.75
N LYS A 53 -4.43 -8.63 2.67
CA LYS A 53 -4.99 -7.43 3.31
C LYS A 53 -3.92 -6.68 4.09
N GLN A 54 -3.14 -7.37 4.92
CA GLN A 54 -2.08 -6.76 5.72
C GLN A 54 -0.97 -6.18 4.83
N GLN A 55 -0.63 -6.84 3.72
CA GLN A 55 0.32 -6.33 2.74
C GLN A 55 -0.15 -5.01 2.14
N LYS A 56 -1.43 -4.91 1.76
CA LYS A 56 -2.01 -3.68 1.22
C LYS A 56 -2.00 -2.55 2.24
N GLU A 57 -2.47 -2.81 3.46
CA GLU A 57 -2.47 -1.82 4.54
C GLU A 57 -1.06 -1.32 4.88
N PHE A 58 -0.07 -2.21 4.82
CA PHE A 58 1.34 -1.85 5.00
C PHE A 58 1.84 -0.96 3.86
N GLN A 59 1.56 -1.32 2.60
CA GLN A 59 1.92 -0.51 1.43
C GLN A 59 1.32 0.90 1.51
N ASP A 60 0.05 1.00 1.91
CA ASP A 60 -0.65 2.29 2.05
C ASP A 60 0.00 3.15 3.15
N LYS A 61 0.33 2.55 4.31
CA LYS A 61 1.05 3.26 5.39
C LYS A 61 2.44 3.73 4.97
N VAL A 62 3.18 2.90 4.23
CA VAL A 62 4.50 3.28 3.70
C VAL A 62 4.36 4.45 2.73
N ASN A 63 3.42 4.38 1.79
CA ASN A 63 3.17 5.45 0.82
C ASN A 63 2.79 6.77 1.52
N ASP A 64 1.88 6.72 2.50
CA ASP A 64 1.48 7.89 3.29
C ASP A 64 2.66 8.47 4.10
N THR A 65 3.47 7.60 4.71
CA THR A 65 4.68 8.03 5.44
C THR A 65 5.66 8.73 4.51
N VAL A 66 5.96 8.15 3.34
CA VAL A 66 6.86 8.75 2.34
C VAL A 66 6.32 10.09 1.85
N GLN A 67 5.03 10.17 1.52
CA GLN A 67 4.40 11.43 1.10
C GLN A 67 4.50 12.52 2.17
N LYS A 68 4.21 12.17 3.44
CA LYS A 68 4.36 13.09 4.57
C LYS A 68 5.81 13.55 4.76
N THR A 69 6.77 12.65 4.63
CA THR A 69 8.20 13.02 4.71
C THR A 69 8.59 14.00 3.61
N ILE A 70 8.21 13.74 2.36
CA ILE A 70 8.47 14.64 1.23
C ILE A 70 7.85 16.02 1.47
N ALA A 71 6.59 16.07 1.91
CA ALA A 71 5.89 17.31 2.23
C ALA A 71 6.59 18.08 3.38
N ASN A 72 7.01 17.38 4.43
CA ASN A 72 7.72 17.99 5.57
C ASN A 72 9.10 18.54 5.18
N MET A 73 9.73 18.01 4.14
CA MET A 73 10.98 18.54 3.59
C MET A 73 10.76 19.76 2.67
N GLY A 74 9.52 20.18 2.45
CA GLY A 74 9.16 21.28 1.55
C GLY A 74 9.33 20.92 0.07
N LEU A 75 9.42 19.63 -0.26
CA LEU A 75 9.56 19.18 -1.64
C LEU A 75 8.17 19.05 -2.29
N PRO A 76 7.91 19.72 -3.43
CA PRO A 76 6.65 19.61 -4.14
C PRO A 76 6.50 18.22 -4.76
N THR A 77 5.29 17.66 -4.67
CA THR A 77 4.93 16.41 -5.34
C THR A 77 4.71 16.63 -6.83
N LYS A 78 4.65 15.55 -7.61
CA LYS A 78 4.28 15.63 -9.03
C LYS A 78 2.90 16.27 -9.24
N LYS A 79 1.97 16.00 -8.33
CA LYS A 79 0.64 16.61 -8.36
C LYS A 79 0.72 18.13 -8.22
N ASP A 80 1.54 18.61 -7.29
CA ASP A 80 1.73 20.06 -7.10
C ASP A 80 2.27 20.72 -8.38
N TRP A 81 3.21 20.04 -9.07
CA TRP A 81 3.71 20.50 -10.37
C TRP A 81 2.64 20.54 -11.46
N ASP A 82 1.79 19.51 -11.54
CA ASP A 82 0.72 19.45 -12.53
C ASP A 82 -0.34 20.53 -12.26
N ASP A 83 -0.73 20.73 -11.00
CA ASP A 83 -1.67 21.77 -10.57
C ASP A 83 -1.12 23.19 -10.85
N MET A 84 0.20 23.41 -10.63
CA MET A 84 0.88 24.65 -11.01
C MET A 84 0.88 24.87 -12.52
N ARG A 85 1.13 23.82 -13.32
CA ARG A 85 1.15 23.90 -14.78
C ARG A 85 -0.23 24.21 -15.35
N GLU A 86 -1.29 23.64 -14.79
CA GLU A 86 -2.66 23.96 -15.21
C GLU A 86 -3.01 25.42 -14.88
N THR A 87 -2.63 25.87 -13.69
CA THR A 87 -2.81 27.28 -13.29
C THR A 87 -2.08 28.23 -14.23
N LEU A 88 -0.83 27.91 -14.60
CA LEU A 88 -0.05 28.70 -15.54
C LEU A 88 -0.73 28.80 -16.91
N LYS A 89 -1.18 27.67 -17.47
CA LYS A 89 -1.94 27.64 -18.74
C LYS A 89 -3.20 28.50 -18.69
N ARG A 90 -3.93 28.48 -17.57
CA ARG A 90 -5.13 29.29 -17.38
C ARG A 90 -4.82 30.77 -17.36
N ILE A 91 -3.72 31.17 -16.72
CA ILE A 91 -3.25 32.56 -16.68
C ILE A 91 -2.82 33.01 -18.09
N GLU A 92 -2.01 32.21 -18.80
CA GLU A 92 -1.59 32.48 -20.18
C GLU A 92 -2.79 32.69 -21.12
N MET A 93 -3.81 31.86 -20.99
CA MET A 93 -5.04 31.95 -21.80
C MET A 93 -5.85 33.23 -21.50
N ARG A 94 -5.86 33.69 -20.24
CA ARG A 94 -6.52 34.95 -19.84
C ARG A 94 -5.75 36.16 -20.35
N LEU A 95 -4.41 36.16 -20.24
CA LEU A 95 -3.56 37.25 -20.74
C LEU A 95 -3.74 37.44 -22.25
N THR A 96 -3.65 36.35 -23.02
CA THR A 96 -3.86 36.40 -24.48
C THR A 96 -5.27 36.87 -24.88
N THR A 97 -6.29 36.62 -24.05
CA THR A 97 -7.65 37.12 -24.29
C THR A 97 -7.78 38.61 -23.98
N THR A 98 -7.09 39.09 -22.94
CA THR A 98 -7.08 40.51 -22.56
C THR A 98 -6.28 41.36 -23.54
N GLU A 99 -5.09 40.91 -23.96
CA GLU A 99 -4.26 41.60 -24.96
C GLU A 99 -4.98 41.78 -26.31
N ARG A 100 -5.77 40.78 -26.74
CA ARG A 100 -6.61 40.90 -27.95
C ARG A 100 -7.77 41.89 -27.81
N LYS A 101 -8.23 42.18 -26.58
CA LYS A 101 -9.28 43.17 -26.34
C LYS A 101 -8.72 44.59 -26.29
N GLU A 102 -7.47 44.77 -25.88
CA GLU A 102 -6.81 46.10 -25.83
C GLU A 102 -6.21 46.56 -27.17
N THR A 103 -5.87 45.64 -28.08
CA THR A 103 -5.33 45.97 -29.42
C THR A 103 -6.39 46.08 -30.53
N GLY A 104 -7.65 45.79 -30.22
CA GLY A 104 -8.78 45.83 -31.16
C GLY A 104 -9.85 46.88 -30.86
N GLY A 105 -9.56 47.86 -29.99
CA GLY A 105 -10.44 48.96 -29.61
C GLY A 105 -9.91 50.31 -30.04
#